data_AF-A0A4R1AZJ7-F1
#
_entry.id   AF-A0A4R1AZJ7-F1
#
_cell.length_a   1.000
_cell.length_b   1.000
_cell.length_c   1.000
_cell.angle_alpha   90.00
_cell.angle_beta   90.00
_cell.angle_gamma   90.00
#
_symmetry.space_group_name_H-M   'P 1'
#
loop_
_entity.id
_entity.type
_entity.pdbx_description
1 polymer ?
#
loop_
_entity_poly.entity_id
_entity_poly.type
_entity_poly.pdbx_seq_one_letter_code
_entity_poly.pdbx_strand_id
1 'polypeptide(L)'
;MNRKKELKQQYKEIKIEAGVFKIKNTKNDKIFIGSTRNLKTLNGTRFSLENGGFTNKLLQKEWSEFGKDAFEMEVLEILKEKDDPYYNEKEELEKLEEKWLSQLQPFGDRGYHHEKTR
;
A
#
# COMPACT_ATOMS: atom_id res chain seq x y z
N MET A 1 13.64 -24.27 -6.45
CA MET A 1 12.43 -24.22 -7.32
C MET A 1 11.22 -23.90 -6.46
N ASN A 2 10.27 -23.13 -7.00
CA ASN A 2 8.96 -22.72 -6.44
C ASN A 2 8.91 -21.51 -5.47
N ARG A 3 9.16 -20.29 -5.99
CA ARG A 3 8.56 -19.04 -5.47
C ARG A 3 7.71 -18.34 -6.54
N LYS A 4 6.93 -19.12 -7.31
CA LYS A 4 6.20 -18.64 -8.50
C LYS A 4 4.74 -19.10 -8.57
N LYS A 5 4.09 -19.40 -7.44
CA LYS A 5 2.74 -19.97 -7.47
C LYS A 5 1.61 -19.25 -6.72
N GLU A 6 1.84 -18.13 -6.05
CA GLU A 6 0.74 -17.48 -5.30
C GLU A 6 0.29 -16.10 -5.83
N LEU A 7 0.94 -15.55 -6.86
CA LEU A 7 0.59 -14.22 -7.38
C LEU A 7 -0.59 -14.20 -8.38
N LYS A 8 -1.38 -15.28 -8.51
CA LYS A 8 -2.33 -15.45 -9.63
C LYS A 8 -3.82 -15.53 -9.27
N GLN A 9 -4.22 -15.36 -8.01
CA GLN A 9 -5.63 -15.56 -7.62
C GLN A 9 -6.47 -14.31 -7.35
N GLN A 10 -5.92 -13.09 -7.33
CA GLN A 10 -6.68 -11.90 -6.91
C GLN A 10 -7.20 -11.00 -8.04
N TYR A 11 -7.41 -11.53 -9.25
CA TYR A 11 -7.93 -10.73 -10.38
C TYR A 11 -9.40 -11.00 -10.72
N LYS A 12 -10.14 -11.77 -9.92
CA LYS A 12 -11.39 -12.39 -10.42
C LYS A 12 -12.73 -11.80 -10.01
N GLU A 13 -12.83 -10.81 -9.13
CA GLU A 13 -14.12 -10.16 -8.88
C GLU A 13 -13.95 -8.64 -8.84
N ILE A 14 -14.51 -7.98 -9.85
CA ILE A 14 -14.42 -6.54 -10.05
C ILE A 14 -15.43 -5.87 -9.11
N LYS A 15 -15.07 -5.73 -7.83
CA LYS A 15 -15.64 -4.68 -6.97
C LYS A 15 -14.64 -3.55 -6.83
N ILE A 16 -15.13 -2.31 -6.87
CA ILE A 16 -14.31 -1.15 -6.53
C ILE A 16 -14.24 -1.15 -5.01
N GLU A 17 -13.21 -1.80 -4.49
CA GLU A 17 -13.03 -1.91 -3.04
C GLU A 17 -12.10 -0.79 -2.59
N ALA A 18 -12.55 0.01 -1.64
CA ALA A 18 -11.72 0.91 -0.88
C ALA A 18 -10.93 0.11 0.15
N GLY A 19 -9.70 0.50 0.49
CA GLY A 19 -8.92 -0.20 1.50
C GLY A 19 -7.55 0.36 1.75
N VAL A 20 -6.87 -0.24 2.72
CA VAL A 20 -5.49 0.04 3.10
C VAL A 20 -4.59 -1.07 2.55
N PHE A 21 -3.47 -0.68 1.99
CA PHE A 21 -2.44 -1.57 1.47
C PHE A 21 -1.09 -1.24 2.08
N LYS A 22 -0.19 -2.22 2.04
CA LYS A 22 1.23 -2.04 2.34
C LYS A 22 2.10 -2.40 1.15
N ILE A 23 3.23 -1.72 1.05
CA ILE A 23 4.34 -2.07 0.16
C ILE A 23 5.52 -2.37 1.08
N LYS A 24 5.92 -3.64 1.17
CA LYS A 24 7.07 -4.08 1.95
C LYS A 24 8.28 -4.28 1.04
N ASN A 25 9.40 -3.69 1.41
CA ASN A 25 10.69 -4.01 0.84
C ASN A 25 11.31 -5.18 1.60
N THR A 26 11.50 -6.29 0.90
CA THR A 26 12.06 -7.54 1.41
C THR A 26 13.57 -7.49 1.65
N LYS A 27 14.26 -6.43 1.19
CA LYS A 27 15.71 -6.26 1.34
C LYS A 27 16.10 -5.57 2.64
N ASN A 28 15.29 -4.63 3.11
CA ASN A 28 15.56 -3.82 4.30
C ASN A 28 14.40 -3.82 5.30
N ASP A 29 13.37 -4.63 5.06
CA ASP A 29 12.14 -4.74 5.85
C ASP A 29 11.35 -3.43 6.01
N LYS A 30 11.65 -2.39 5.22
CA LYS A 30 10.89 -1.14 5.23
C LYS A 30 9.51 -1.35 4.65
N ILE A 31 8.52 -0.72 5.25
CA ILE A 31 7.14 -0.80 4.77
C ILE A 31 6.56 0.59 4.49
N PHE A 32 5.73 0.68 3.47
CA PHE A 32 4.94 1.87 3.13
C PHE A 32 3.48 1.48 3.25
N ILE A 33 2.72 2.19 4.08
CA ILE A 33 1.28 2.02 4.19
C ILE A 33 0.60 3.11 3.38
N GLY A 34 -0.45 2.76 2.65
CA GLY A 34 -1.28 3.75 1.96
C GLY A 34 -2.72 3.30 1.92
N SER A 35 -3.64 4.25 1.93
CA SER A 35 -5.05 4.02 1.68
C SER A 35 -5.43 4.43 0.26
N THR A 36 -6.40 3.73 -0.31
CA THR A 36 -7.00 4.09 -1.60
C THR A 36 -8.49 3.78 -1.58
N ARG A 37 -9.28 4.62 -2.24
CA ARG A 37 -10.70 4.36 -2.48
C ARG A 37 -10.93 3.28 -3.53
N ASN A 38 -9.88 2.88 -4.24
CA ASN A 38 -9.96 1.88 -5.28
C ASN A 38 -8.68 1.04 -5.28
N LEU A 39 -8.74 -0.17 -4.75
CA LEU A 39 -7.60 -1.09 -4.72
C LEU A 39 -7.06 -1.46 -6.11
N LYS A 40 -7.80 -1.22 -7.20
CA LYS A 40 -7.25 -1.34 -8.56
C LYS A 40 -6.14 -0.34 -8.84
N THR A 41 -6.07 0.78 -8.10
CA THR A 41 -4.98 1.76 -8.25
C THR A 41 -3.63 1.16 -7.87
N LEU A 42 -3.57 0.03 -7.16
CA LEU A 42 -2.31 -0.65 -6.84
C LEU A 42 -1.47 -0.99 -8.08
N ASN A 43 -2.13 -1.43 -9.16
CA ASN A 43 -1.44 -1.69 -10.43
C ASN A 43 -0.88 -0.39 -11.03
N GLY A 44 -1.64 0.70 -10.93
CA GLY A 44 -1.19 2.04 -11.31
C GLY A 44 -0.05 2.53 -10.42
N THR A 45 -0.10 2.31 -9.11
CA THR A 45 0.96 2.62 -8.16
C THR A 45 2.25 1.88 -8.51
N ARG A 46 2.16 0.59 -8.83
CA ARG A 46 3.30 -0.20 -9.32
C ARG A 46 3.88 0.36 -10.60
N PHE A 47 3.02 0.70 -11.56
CA PHE A 47 3.45 1.30 -12.82
C PHE A 47 4.12 2.67 -12.60
N SER A 48 3.57 3.50 -11.72
CA SER A 48 4.18 4.78 -11.34
C SER A 48 5.54 4.60 -10.68
N LEU A 49 5.69 3.60 -9.81
CA LEU A 49 6.98 3.25 -9.21
C LEU A 49 7.98 2.76 -10.27
N GLU A 50 7.54 1.93 -11.23
CA GLU A 50 8.39 1.50 -12.35
C GLU A 50 8.80 2.68 -13.25
N ASN A 51 7.93 3.67 -13.43
CA ASN A 51 8.17 4.83 -14.28
C ASN A 51 8.80 6.03 -13.55
N GLY A 52 9.15 5.91 -12.27
CA GLY A 52 9.78 7.02 -11.53
C GLY A 52 8.83 8.12 -11.03
N GLY A 53 7.52 7.93 -11.16
CA GLY A 53 6.50 8.95 -10.91
C GLY A 53 5.82 8.85 -9.54
N PHE A 54 6.28 7.98 -8.64
CA PHE A 54 5.64 7.82 -7.34
C PHE A 54 5.97 8.98 -6.39
N THR A 55 4.97 9.43 -5.63
CA THR A 55 5.09 10.61 -4.75
C THR A 55 6.16 10.46 -3.67
N ASN A 56 6.35 9.24 -3.15
CA ASN A 56 7.33 8.99 -2.10
C ASN A 56 8.73 8.80 -2.71
N LYS A 57 9.58 9.82 -2.60
CA LYS A 57 10.95 9.83 -3.14
C LYS A 57 11.83 8.73 -2.54
N LEU A 58 11.66 8.39 -1.27
CA LEU A 58 12.47 7.36 -0.60
C LEU A 58 12.11 5.98 -1.16
N LEU A 59 10.81 5.68 -1.21
CA LEU A 59 10.32 4.43 -1.82
C LEU A 59 10.70 4.35 -3.29
N GLN A 60 10.56 5.44 -4.04
CA GLN A 60 10.92 5.49 -5.45
C GLN A 60 12.41 5.23 -5.69
N LYS A 61 13.28 5.83 -4.87
CA LYS A 61 14.73 5.63 -4.96
C LYS A 61 15.09 4.18 -4.70
N GLU A 62 14.59 3.60 -3.62
CA GLU A 62 14.85 2.19 -3.29
C GLU A 62 14.18 1.24 -4.29
N TRP A 63 13.03 1.60 -4.85
CA TRP A 63 12.38 0.84 -5.92
C TRP A 63 13.26 0.75 -7.17
N SER A 64 13.87 1.86 -7.57
CA SER A 64 14.82 1.89 -8.68
C SER A 64 16.13 1.16 -8.36
N GLU A 65 16.56 1.15 -7.10
CA GLU A 65 17.81 0.52 -6.66
C GLU A 65 17.70 -1.00 -6.50
N PHE A 66 16.68 -1.49 -5.79
CA PHE A 66 16.48 -2.92 -5.55
C PHE A 66 15.63 -3.61 -6.63
N GLY A 67 14.86 -2.84 -7.40
CA GLY A 67 13.95 -3.34 -8.42
C GLY A 67 12.67 -3.95 -7.85
N LYS A 68 11.64 -4.05 -8.70
CA LYS A 68 10.30 -4.53 -8.32
C LYS A 68 10.22 -5.93 -7.69
N ASP A 69 11.24 -6.76 -7.84
CA ASP A 69 11.29 -8.11 -7.27
C ASP A 69 11.56 -8.05 -5.76
N ALA A 70 12.18 -6.97 -5.28
CA ALA A 70 12.43 -6.74 -3.86
C ALA A 70 11.21 -6.20 -3.11
N PHE A 71 10.11 -5.88 -3.79
CA PHE A 71 8.95 -5.25 -3.18
C PHE A 71 7.69 -6.11 -3.30
N GLU A 72 7.00 -6.25 -2.18
CA GLU A 72 5.74 -6.97 -2.06
C GLU A 72 4.61 -5.99 -1.73
N MET A 73 3.57 -5.98 -2.57
CA MET A 73 2.37 -5.17 -2.37
C MET A 73 1.25 -6.08 -1.86
N GLU A 74 0.69 -5.75 -0.71
CA GLU A 74 -0.36 -6.55 -0.06
C GLU A 74 -1.47 -5.64 0.45
N VAL A 75 -2.72 -6.08 0.29
CA VAL A 75 -3.88 -5.40 0.90
C VAL A 75 -3.96 -5.82 2.36
N LEU A 76 -3.95 -4.84 3.27
CA LEU A 76 -4.04 -5.05 4.71
C LEU A 76 -5.49 -5.19 5.16
N GLU A 77 -6.35 -4.27 4.73
CA GLU A 77 -7.73 -4.21 5.17
C GLU A 77 -8.59 -3.58 4.07
N ILE A 78 -9.69 -4.25 3.73
CA ILE A 78 -10.67 -3.75 2.77
C ILE A 78 -11.75 -3.00 3.54
N LEU A 79 -11.96 -1.74 3.18
CA LEU A 79 -13.07 -0.92 3.64
C LEU A 79 -14.36 -1.46 3.02
N LYS A 80 -15.26 -1.95 3.88
CA LYS A 80 -16.58 -2.41 3.44
C LYS A 80 -17.46 -1.20 3.12
N GLU A 81 -17.96 -1.16 1.90
CA GLU A 81 -19.00 -0.24 1.46
C GLU A 81 -20.20 -0.38 2.41
N LYS A 82 -20.56 0.69 3.10
CA LYS A 82 -21.82 0.77 3.85
C LYS A 82 -22.81 1.60 3.03
N ASP A 83 -24.01 1.05 2.85
CA ASP A 83 -25.15 1.72 2.22
C ASP A 83 -25.79 2.69 3.23
N ASP A 84 -24.98 3.58 3.79
CA ASP A 84 -25.42 4.58 4.76
C ASP A 84 -25.13 5.98 4.20
N PRO A 85 -26.14 6.87 4.10
CA PRO A 85 -25.99 8.19 3.50
C PRO A 85 -25.06 9.13 4.31
N TYR A 86 -24.70 8.78 5.54
CA TYR A 86 -23.72 9.48 6.36
C TYR A 86 -22.34 8.81 6.35
N TYR A 87 -22.16 7.74 5.58
CA TYR A 87 -20.89 7.03 5.50
C TYR A 87 -19.85 7.81 4.70
N ASN A 88 -18.88 8.38 5.41
CA ASN A 88 -17.76 9.06 4.77
C ASN A 88 -16.59 8.10 4.59
N GLU A 89 -16.54 7.42 3.45
CA GLU A 89 -15.47 6.47 3.10
C GLU A 89 -14.07 7.05 3.29
N LYS A 90 -13.92 8.35 3.00
CA LYS A 90 -12.63 9.03 3.13
C LYS A 90 -12.15 9.08 4.59
N GLU A 91 -13.04 9.43 5.53
CA GLU A 91 -12.70 9.48 6.96
C GLU A 91 -12.41 8.09 7.51
N GLU A 92 -13.17 7.09 7.08
CA GLU A 92 -12.96 5.72 7.53
C GLU A 92 -11.66 5.12 6.97
N LEU A 93 -11.30 5.44 5.71
CA LEU A 93 -9.99 5.09 5.15
C LEU A 93 -8.84 5.77 5.90
N GLU A 94 -8.98 7.05 6.24
CA GLU A 94 -7.96 7.77 7.00
C GLU A 94 -7.77 7.15 8.39
N LYS A 95 -8.86 6.83 9.10
CA LYS A 95 -8.81 6.10 10.37
C LYS A 95 -8.17 4.73 10.26
N LEU A 96 -8.50 3.98 9.20
CA LEU A 96 -7.88 2.68 8.94
C LEU A 96 -6.39 2.83 8.67
N GLU A 97 -6.01 3.79 7.82
CA GLU A 97 -4.61 4.09 7.53
C GLU A 97 -3.86 4.43 8.81
N GLU A 98 -4.38 5.33 9.64
CA GLU A 98 -3.79 5.73 10.92
C GLU A 98 -3.68 4.55 11.90
N LYS A 99 -4.70 3.69 11.98
CA LYS A 99 -4.65 2.46 12.78
C LYS A 99 -3.49 1.58 12.35
N TRP A 100 -3.30 1.37 11.05
CA TRP A 100 -2.22 0.54 10.52
C TRP A 100 -0.85 1.21 10.66
N LEU A 101 -0.76 2.54 10.48
CA LEU A 101 0.44 3.33 10.75
C LEU A 101 0.85 3.21 12.22
N SER A 102 -0.11 3.26 13.15
CA SER A 102 0.15 3.11 14.57
C SER A 102 0.56 1.68 14.96
N GLN A 103 -0.04 0.66 14.33
CA GLN A 103 0.27 -0.75 14.61
C GLN A 103 1.63 -1.19 14.04
N LEU A 104 1.91 -0.83 12.79
CA LEU A 104 3.12 -1.30 12.09
C LEU A 104 4.30 -0.33 12.23
N GLN A 105 4.04 0.90 12.70
CA GLN A 105 5.02 1.97 12.93
C GLN A 105 6.05 2.09 11.81
N PRO A 106 5.61 2.34 10.54
CA PRO A 106 6.48 2.35 9.37
C PRO A 106 7.27 3.66 9.24
N PHE A 107 7.84 4.11 10.34
CA PHE A 107 8.46 5.41 10.49
C PHE A 107 9.98 5.30 10.55
N GLY A 108 10.68 6.37 10.12
CA GLY A 108 12.13 6.46 10.18
C GLY A 108 12.83 5.37 9.36
N ASP A 109 13.82 4.69 9.94
CA ASP A 109 14.57 3.62 9.28
C ASP A 109 13.76 2.35 8.97
N ARG A 110 12.57 2.21 9.59
CA ARG A 110 11.72 1.02 9.47
C ARG A 110 10.60 1.17 8.44
N GLY A 111 10.47 2.32 7.79
CA GLY A 111 9.52 2.47 6.72
C GLY A 111 9.71 3.72 5.89
N TYR A 112 8.71 4.00 5.07
CA TYR A 112 8.74 5.11 4.12
C TYR A 112 7.89 6.30 4.57
N HIS A 113 7.34 6.24 5.79
CA HIS A 113 6.58 7.35 6.37
C HIS A 113 7.50 8.25 7.17
N HIS A 114 7.33 9.55 6.99
CA HIS A 114 7.97 10.53 7.83
C HIS A 114 7.15 10.61 9.12
N GLU A 115 7.82 10.55 10.28
CA GLU A 115 7.17 10.92 11.53
C GLU A 115 6.63 12.32 11.36
N LYS A 116 5.32 12.53 11.54
CA LYS A 116 4.79 13.88 11.75
C LYS A 116 5.32 14.34 13.10
N THR A 117 6.56 14.83 13.11
CA THR A 117 7.10 15.59 14.24
C THR A 117 6.21 16.83 14.37
N ARG A 118 5.44 16.83 15.46
CA ARG A 118 4.52 17.90 15.86
C ARG A 118 5.28 19.11 16.36
#